data_AF-A0A1R1XCF7-F1
#
_entry.id   AF-A0A1R1XCF7-F1
#
_cell.length_a   1.000
_cell.length_b   1.000
_cell.length_c   1.000
_cell.angle_alpha   90.00
_cell.angle_beta   90.00
_cell.angle_gamma   90.00
#
_symmetry.space_group_name_H-M   'P 1'
#
loop_
_entity.id
_entity.type
_entity.pdbx_description
1 polymer ?
#
loop_
_entity_poly.entity_id
_entity_poly.type
_entity_poly.pdbx_seq_one_letter_code
_entity_poly.pdbx_strand_id
1 'polypeptide(L)'
;MYKSAICQLAPNSQSISEIDFLRRLIVALEESSITSFIRPSMDISPIIEYFREIGDNEKLDIKNLTSKTCWLLAVCGFMRTSDIHRIDDAQTTTIDGTLKLVIVAPKEKREGRPIIWPCEIS
;
A
#
# COMPACT_ATOMS: atom_id res chain seq x y z
N MET A 1 15.30 -9.42 -8.63
CA MET A 1 14.66 -10.00 -9.84
C MET A 1 15.46 -9.70 -11.12
N TYR A 2 16.05 -8.50 -11.27
CA TYR A 2 16.75 -8.08 -12.51
C TYR A 2 18.09 -8.78 -12.80
N LYS A 3 18.87 -9.13 -11.78
CA LYS A 3 20.20 -9.76 -11.95
C LYS A 3 20.19 -11.04 -12.79
N SER A 4 19.25 -11.95 -12.53
CA SER A 4 19.12 -13.21 -13.27
C SER A 4 18.78 -13.00 -14.74
N ALA A 5 17.88 -12.05 -15.05
CA ALA A 5 17.47 -11.77 -16.42
C ALA A 5 18.60 -11.11 -17.22
N ILE A 6 19.35 -10.20 -16.62
CA ILE A 6 20.50 -9.53 -17.24
C ILE A 6 21.64 -10.53 -17.49
N CYS A 7 21.92 -11.43 -16.54
CA CYS A 7 22.92 -12.49 -16.69
C CYS A 7 22.61 -13.48 -17.83
N GLN A 8 21.33 -13.67 -18.16
CA GLN A 8 20.90 -14.56 -19.27
C GLN A 8 21.04 -13.91 -20.65
N LEU A 9 21.20 -12.58 -20.73
CA LEU A 9 21.36 -11.85 -21.99
C LEU A 9 22.80 -11.81 -22.50
N ALA A 10 23.80 -12.13 -21.67
CA ALA A 10 25.16 -12.28 -22.17
C ALA A 10 25.53 -13.73 -22.47
N PRO A 11 26.39 -13.94 -23.49
CA PRO A 11 26.89 -15.25 -23.83
C PRO A 11 27.73 -15.91 -22.71
N ASN A 12 28.32 -15.12 -21.79
CA ASN A 12 29.08 -15.61 -20.65
C ASN A 12 28.63 -14.92 -19.35
N SER A 13 27.71 -15.54 -18.62
CA SER A 13 27.11 -15.00 -17.39
C SER A 13 28.12 -14.65 -16.29
N GLN A 14 29.25 -15.36 -16.23
CA GLN A 14 30.36 -15.09 -15.28
C GLN A 14 31.11 -13.79 -15.59
N SER A 15 31.18 -13.38 -16.87
CA SER A 15 31.89 -12.15 -17.28
C SER A 15 31.12 -10.86 -16.97
N ILE A 16 29.79 -10.91 -16.91
CA ILE A 16 28.96 -9.73 -16.58
C ILE A 16 29.17 -9.30 -15.13
N SER A 17 29.28 -10.25 -14.20
CA SER A 17 29.42 -9.97 -12.77
C SER A 17 30.71 -9.24 -12.40
N GLU A 18 31.70 -9.24 -13.30
CA GLU A 18 33.01 -8.62 -13.10
C GLU A 18 33.09 -7.20 -13.70
N ILE A 19 32.09 -6.80 -14.50
CA ILE A 19 32.05 -5.46 -15.10
C ILE A 19 31.51 -4.48 -14.06
N ASP A 20 32.39 -3.60 -13.60
CA ASP A 20 32.11 -2.67 -12.49
C ASP A 20 30.91 -1.74 -12.77
N PHE A 21 30.74 -1.33 -14.03
CA PHE A 21 29.57 -0.57 -14.47
C PHE A 21 28.27 -1.38 -14.34
N LEU A 22 28.25 -2.65 -14.76
CA LEU A 22 27.07 -3.49 -14.67
C LEU A 22 26.76 -3.86 -13.22
N ARG A 23 27.78 -4.05 -12.39
CA ARG A 23 27.61 -4.22 -10.95
C ARG A 23 26.95 -2.99 -10.31
N ARG A 24 27.43 -1.78 -10.62
CA ARG A 24 26.83 -0.52 -10.14
C ARG A 24 25.42 -0.32 -10.67
N LEU A 25 25.17 -0.67 -11.94
CA LEU A 25 23.84 -0.61 -12.54
C LEU A 25 22.87 -1.58 -11.86
N ILE A 26 23.28 -2.83 -11.60
CA ILE A 26 22.47 -3.83 -10.90
C ILE A 26 22.18 -3.36 -9.46
N VAL A 27 23.18 -2.83 -8.75
CA VAL A 27 22.99 -2.24 -7.41
C VAL A 27 21.99 -1.08 -7.46
N ALA A 28 22.14 -0.14 -8.40
CA ALA A 28 21.20 0.97 -8.57
C ALA A 28 19.78 0.50 -8.94
N LEU A 29 19.67 -0.57 -9.73
CA LEU A 29 18.39 -1.21 -10.08
C LEU A 29 17.77 -1.98 -8.91
N GLU A 30 18.57 -2.56 -8.03
CA GLU A 30 18.12 -3.22 -6.80
C GLU A 30 17.71 -2.19 -5.74
N GLU A 31 18.48 -1.11 -5.57
CA GLU A 31 18.15 0.04 -4.70
C GLU A 31 16.92 0.81 -5.16
N SER A 32 16.66 0.87 -6.48
CA SER A 32 15.44 1.45 -7.05
C SER A 32 14.29 0.45 -7.18
N SER A 33 14.56 -0.85 -7.01
CA SER A 33 13.50 -1.85 -6.97
C SER A 33 12.80 -1.78 -5.61
N ILE A 34 11.51 -1.50 -5.65
CA ILE A 34 10.66 -1.49 -4.47
C ILE A 34 10.61 -2.93 -3.94
N THR A 35 11.46 -3.22 -2.95
CA THR A 35 11.28 -4.37 -2.08
C THR A 35 9.93 -4.19 -1.38
N SER A 36 9.15 -5.27 -1.31
CA SER A 36 7.77 -5.30 -0.79
C SER A 36 7.53 -4.19 0.24
N PHE A 37 6.59 -3.28 -0.04
CA PHE A 37 6.10 -2.36 0.98
C PHE A 37 5.57 -3.21 2.14
N ILE A 38 6.40 -3.44 3.16
CA ILE A 38 5.92 -3.85 4.47
C ILE A 38 5.16 -2.61 4.94
N ARG A 39 3.85 -2.58 4.68
CA ARG A 39 3.00 -1.64 5.40
C ARG A 39 3.03 -2.12 6.85
N PRO A 40 3.47 -1.28 7.81
CA PRO A 40 3.29 -1.61 9.20
C PRO A 40 1.79 -1.86 9.42
N SER A 41 1.43 -3.01 10.00
CA SER A 41 0.05 -3.21 10.44
C SER A 41 -0.22 -2.15 11.50
N MET A 42 -1.18 -1.28 11.24
CA MET A 42 -1.61 -0.27 12.18
C MET A 42 -2.83 -0.83 12.90
N ASP A 43 -2.69 -1.08 14.20
CA ASP A 43 -3.82 -1.42 15.05
C ASP A 43 -4.70 -0.18 15.21
N ILE A 44 -5.90 -0.22 14.65
CA ILE A 44 -6.88 0.86 14.80
C ILE A 44 -7.90 0.56 15.91
N SER A 45 -7.83 -0.59 16.59
CA SER A 45 -8.75 -0.95 17.67
C SER A 45 -8.93 0.18 18.70
N PRO A 46 -7.87 0.88 19.18
CA PRO A 46 -8.03 1.94 20.18
C PRO A 46 -8.91 3.09 19.69
N ILE A 47 -8.84 3.46 18.40
CA ILE A 47 -9.65 4.55 17.88
C ILE A 47 -11.10 4.11 17.63
N ILE A 48 -11.31 2.84 17.27
CA ILE A 48 -12.65 2.28 17.08
C ILE A 48 -13.36 2.17 18.42
N GLU A 49 -12.66 1.74 19.47
CA GLU A 49 -13.16 1.74 20.84
C GLU A 49 -13.50 3.16 21.30
N TYR A 50 -12.58 4.12 21.12
CA TYR A 50 -12.84 5.52 21.42
C TYR A 50 -14.07 6.06 20.66
N PHE A 51 -14.22 5.74 19.38
CA PHE A 51 -15.37 6.16 18.58
C PHE A 51 -16.69 5.55 19.05
N ARG A 52 -16.65 4.34 19.61
CA ARG A 52 -17.81 3.68 20.21
C ARG A 52 -18.17 4.31 21.55
N GLU A 53 -17.17 4.65 22.37
CA GLU A 53 -17.37 5.31 23.66
C GLU A 53 -18.02 6.70 23.52
N ILE A 54 -17.57 7.51 22.55
CA ILE A 54 -18.11 8.86 22.36
C ILE A 54 -19.51 8.86 21.71
N GLY A 55 -19.95 7.73 21.15
CA GLY A 55 -21.34 7.52 20.71
C GLY A 55 -21.67 8.03 19.30
N ASP A 56 -22.99 8.13 19.05
CA ASP A 56 -23.57 8.44 17.74
C ASP A 56 -23.23 9.84 17.26
N ASN A 57 -23.00 9.98 15.94
CA ASN A 57 -22.61 11.26 15.34
C ASN A 57 -23.59 12.41 15.61
N GLU A 58 -24.89 12.12 15.71
CA GLU A 58 -25.93 13.13 15.99
C GLU A 58 -25.85 13.71 17.40
N LYS A 59 -25.20 13.00 18.32
CA LYS A 59 -25.07 13.38 19.74
C LYS A 59 -23.70 13.99 20.06
N LEU A 60 -22.78 14.01 19.10
CA LEU A 60 -21.43 14.54 19.29
C LEU A 60 -21.42 16.07 19.20
N ASP A 61 -20.57 16.70 20.02
CA ASP A 61 -20.26 18.11 19.84
C ASP A 61 -19.39 18.32 18.58
N ILE A 62 -19.33 19.57 18.11
CA ILE A 62 -18.59 19.93 16.90
C ILE A 62 -17.12 19.51 17.01
N LYS A 63 -16.53 19.61 18.21
CA LYS A 63 -15.13 19.26 18.43
C LYS A 63 -14.88 17.77 18.21
N ASN A 64 -15.67 16.88 18.83
CA ASN A 64 -15.50 15.44 18.68
C ASN A 64 -15.87 14.97 17.27
N LEU A 65 -16.90 15.56 16.66
CA LEU A 65 -17.26 15.29 15.27
C LEU A 65 -16.14 15.69 14.30
N THR A 66 -15.52 16.85 14.53
CA THR A 66 -14.36 17.31 13.74
C THR A 66 -13.18 16.37 13.94
N SER A 67 -12.88 15.94 15.17
CA SER A 67 -11.80 14.98 15.44
C SER A 67 -12.03 13.63 14.75
N LYS A 68 -13.26 13.08 14.80
CA LYS A 68 -13.64 11.86 14.05
C LYS A 68 -13.41 12.04 12.54
N THR A 69 -13.84 13.18 12.01
CA THR A 69 -13.71 13.51 10.58
C THR A 69 -12.24 13.68 10.18
N CYS A 70 -11.45 14.41 10.97
CA CYS A 70 -10.01 14.60 10.74
C CYS A 70 -9.25 13.28 10.80
N TRP A 71 -9.59 12.37 11.72
CA TRP A 71 -9.00 11.05 11.76
C TRP A 71 -9.33 10.25 10.50
N LEU A 72 -10.60 10.26 10.07
CA LEU A 72 -11.01 9.61 8.81
C LEU A 72 -10.25 10.20 7.61
N LEU A 73 -10.11 11.53 7.55
CA LEU A 73 -9.33 12.21 6.52
C LEU A 73 -7.84 11.89 6.58
N ALA A 74 -7.28 11.68 7.78
CA ALA A 74 -5.89 11.28 7.96
C ALA A 74 -5.65 9.83 7.50
N VAL A 75 -6.57 8.91 7.77
CA VAL A 75 -6.55 7.55 7.20
C VAL A 75 -6.66 7.61 5.69
N CYS A 76 -7.54 8.47 5.16
CA CYS A 76 -7.62 8.75 3.74
C CYS A 76 -6.34 9.40 3.18
N GLY A 77 -5.61 10.20 3.96
CA GLY A 77 -4.33 10.81 3.56
C GLY A 77 -3.15 9.84 3.60
N PHE A 78 -3.23 8.82 4.46
CA PHE A 78 -2.35 7.65 4.41
C PHE A 78 -2.57 6.84 3.12
N MET A 79 -3.79 6.85 2.59
CA MET A 79 -4.10 6.38 1.25
C MET A 79 -3.80 7.47 0.23
N ARG A 80 -3.36 7.12 -0.99
CA ARG A 80 -3.28 8.15 -2.04
C ARG A 80 -4.70 8.45 -2.52
N THR A 81 -5.00 9.70 -2.84
CA THR A 81 -6.32 10.09 -3.41
C THR A 81 -6.69 9.26 -4.65
N SER A 82 -5.71 8.88 -5.47
CA SER A 82 -5.91 8.00 -6.62
C SER A 82 -6.37 6.59 -6.23
N ASP A 83 -5.94 6.12 -5.06
CA ASP A 83 -6.24 4.77 -4.57
C ASP A 83 -7.64 4.75 -3.97
N ILE A 84 -8.06 5.82 -3.25
CA ILE A 84 -9.43 5.99 -2.73
C ILE A 84 -10.45 6.01 -3.87
N HIS A 85 -10.22 6.80 -4.92
CA HIS A 85 -11.11 6.86 -6.09
C HIS A 85 -11.24 5.50 -6.81
N ARG A 86 -10.31 4.58 -6.55
CA ARG A 86 -10.25 3.27 -7.18
C ARG A 86 -10.69 2.15 -6.25
N ILE A 87 -11.15 2.46 -5.05
CA ILE A 87 -11.79 1.48 -4.17
C ILE A 87 -13.06 0.98 -4.86
N ASP A 88 -13.18 -0.33 -4.97
CA ASP A 88 -14.39 -1.00 -5.39
C ASP A 88 -15.23 -1.32 -4.15
N ASP A 89 -16.29 -0.54 -3.95
CA ASP A 89 -17.21 -0.70 -2.82
C ASP A 89 -17.92 -2.07 -2.84
N ALA A 90 -18.19 -2.63 -4.02
CA ALA A 90 -18.87 -3.91 -4.15
C ALA A 90 -17.96 -5.09 -3.76
N GLN A 91 -16.65 -4.93 -3.90
CA GLN A 91 -15.64 -5.93 -3.50
C GLN A 91 -15.05 -5.67 -2.11
N THR A 92 -15.39 -4.53 -1.49
CA THR A 92 -14.96 -4.21 -0.13
C THR A 92 -15.73 -5.05 0.88
N THR A 93 -15.01 -5.70 1.79
CA THR A 93 -15.59 -6.64 2.77
C THR A 93 -15.06 -6.40 4.16
N THR A 94 -15.89 -6.65 5.17
CA THR A 94 -15.46 -6.71 6.57
C THR A 94 -15.44 -8.18 7.00
N ILE A 95 -14.29 -8.68 7.45
CA ILE A 95 -14.11 -10.06 7.90
C ILE A 95 -13.38 -10.01 9.25
N ASP A 96 -13.97 -10.62 10.28
CA ASP A 96 -13.37 -10.73 11.63
C ASP A 96 -12.87 -9.39 12.21
N GLY A 97 -13.65 -8.32 12.05
CA GLY A 97 -13.31 -6.98 12.52
C GLY A 97 -12.30 -6.23 11.64
N THR A 98 -11.70 -6.91 10.66
CA THR A 98 -10.79 -6.30 9.68
C THR A 98 -11.58 -5.81 8.48
N LEU A 99 -11.41 -4.53 8.13
CA LEU A 99 -11.90 -3.93 6.90
C LEU A 99 -10.92 -4.17 5.77
N LYS A 100 -11.36 -4.83 4.69
CA LYS A 100 -10.58 -5.08 3.49
C LYS A 100 -11.10 -4.22 2.34
N LEU A 101 -10.34 -3.17 2.02
CA LEU A 101 -10.58 -2.28 0.89
C LEU A 101 -9.92 -2.85 -0.37
N VAL A 102 -10.69 -3.03 -1.44
CA VAL A 102 -10.16 -3.54 -2.72
C VAL A 102 -9.91 -2.37 -3.67
N ILE A 103 -8.64 -2.05 -3.93
CA ILE A 103 -8.25 -0.97 -4.85
C ILE A 103 -8.01 -1.57 -6.24
N VAL A 104 -8.81 -1.16 -7.22
CA VAL A 104 -8.76 -1.68 -8.59
C VAL A 104 -7.88 -0.81 -9.48
N ALA A 105 -6.90 -1.43 -10.14
CA ALA A 105 -5.98 -0.77 -11.05
C ALA A 105 -5.27 0.45 -10.40
N PRO A 106 -4.57 0.30 -9.26
CA PRO A 106 -3.77 1.39 -8.72
C PRO A 106 -2.75 1.87 -9.76
N LYS A 107 -2.17 3.05 -9.55
CA LYS A 107 -1.22 3.65 -10.51
C LYS A 107 -0.03 2.74 -10.81
N GLU A 108 0.35 1.90 -9.85
CA GLU A 108 1.37 0.88 -10.00
C GLU A 108 0.89 -0.26 -10.91
N LYS A 109 1.78 -0.69 -11.82
CA LYS A 109 1.53 -1.82 -12.72
C LYS A 109 2.56 -2.91 -12.40
N ARG A 110 2.14 -4.17 -12.39
CA ARG A 110 3.07 -5.31 -12.38
C ARG A 110 3.11 -5.90 -13.77
N GLU A 111 4.31 -6.04 -14.33
CA GLU A 111 4.52 -6.57 -15.69
C GLU A 111 3.69 -5.84 -16.76
N GLY A 112 3.49 -4.53 -16.59
CA GLY A 112 2.70 -3.70 -17.50
C GLY A 112 1.18 -3.85 -17.37
N ARG A 113 0.69 -4.70 -16.47
CA ARG A 113 -0.75 -4.93 -16.24
C ARG A 113 -1.25 -4.19 -14.99
N PRO A 114 -2.49 -3.68 -15.01
CA PRO A 114 -3.15 -3.19 -13.80
C PRO A 114 -3.29 -4.32 -12.78
N ILE A 115 -3.10 -4.00 -11.50
CA ILE A 115 -3.22 -4.97 -10.40
C ILE A 115 -4.47 -4.69 -9.57
N ILE A 116 -4.88 -5.68 -8.78
CA ILE A 116 -5.83 -5.46 -7.68
C ILE A 116 -5.00 -5.41 -6.40
N TRP A 117 -5.22 -4.38 -5.60
CA TRP A 117 -4.49 -4.17 -4.35
C TRP A 117 -5.44 -4.25 -3.16
N PRO A 118 -5.35 -5.29 -2.32
CA PRO A 118 -6.07 -5.34 -1.05
C PRO A 118 -5.36 -4.46 0.00
N CYS A 119 -6.12 -3.58 0.65
CA CYS A 119 -5.69 -2.81 1.81
C CYS A 119 -6.50 -3.26 3.02
N GLU A 120 -5.82 -3.80 4.02
CA GLU A 120 -6.46 -4.32 5.24
C GLU A 120 -6.25 -3.35 6.39
N ILE A 121 -7.31 -3.12 7.15
CA ILE A 121 -7.36 -2.23 8.30
C ILE A 121 -8.00 -3.02 9.45
N SER A 122 -7.23 -3.31 10.49
CA SER A 122 -7.61 -4.14 11.64
C SER A 122 -7.73 -3.33 12.91
#